data_AF-A0A6V8NZ29-F1
#
_entry.id   AF-A0A6V8NZ29-F1
#
_cell.length_a   1.000
_cell.length_b   1.000
_cell.length_c   1.000
_cell.angle_alpha   90.00
_cell.angle_beta   90.00
_cell.angle_gamma   90.00
#
_symmetry.space_group_name_H-M   'P 1'
#
loop_
_entity.id
_entity.type
_entity.pdbx_description
1 polymer ?
#
loop_
_entity_poly.entity_id
_entity_poly.type
_entity_poly.pdbx_seq_one_letter_code
_entity_poly.pdbx_strand_id
1 'polypeptide(L)' 'PERLIKEPVIYQVGKKFRVVTNIFRADVNESKGWVILELDGEQEEIDKSIQYLKALGIEVKELED' A
#
# COMPACT_ATOMS: atom_id res chain seq x y z
N PRO A 1 7.56 5.02 -7.14
CA PRO A 1 8.77 4.79 -7.97
C PRO A 1 8.43 3.97 -9.22
N GLU A 2 8.88 4.37 -10.42
CA GLU A 2 8.56 3.67 -11.68
C GLU A 2 8.90 2.17 -11.66
N ARG A 3 10.02 1.81 -11.03
CA ARG A 3 10.44 0.40 -10.87
C ARG A 3 9.39 -0.51 -10.20
N LEU A 4 8.49 0.06 -9.40
CA LEU A 4 7.49 -0.70 -8.64
C LEU A 4 6.18 -0.90 -9.40
N ILE A 5 6.00 -0.31 -10.57
CA ILE A 5 4.74 -0.41 -11.35
C ILE A 5 4.45 -1.87 -11.74
N LYS A 6 5.49 -2.68 -11.94
CA LYS A 6 5.37 -4.11 -12.27
C LYS A 6 5.38 -5.02 -11.04
N GLU A 7 5.56 -4.46 -9.85
CA GLU A 7 5.62 -5.24 -8.61
C GLU A 7 4.23 -5.34 -7.97
N PRO A 8 3.80 -6.53 -7.51
CA PRO A 8 2.50 -6.73 -6.91
C PRO A 8 2.50 -6.25 -5.43
N VAL A 9 2.83 -4.98 -5.19
CA VAL A 9 3.10 -4.44 -3.85
C VAL A 9 1.91 -4.62 -2.90
N ILE A 10 0.69 -4.29 -3.35
CA ILE A 10 -0.52 -4.42 -2.53
C ILE A 10 -0.78 -5.87 -2.14
N TYR A 11 -0.61 -6.81 -3.08
CA TYR A 11 -0.69 -8.24 -2.80
C TYR A 11 0.36 -8.66 -1.77
N GLN A 12 1.61 -8.20 -1.91
CA GLN A 12 2.67 -8.52 -0.96
C GLN A 12 2.37 -8.00 0.44
N VAL A 13 1.70 -6.85 0.57
CA VAL A 13 1.27 -6.31 1.87
C VAL A 13 0.35 -7.29 2.59
N GLY A 14 -0.77 -7.70 1.98
CA GLY A 14 -1.69 -8.65 2.61
C GLY A 14 -1.10 -10.07 2.80
N LYS A 15 -0.05 -10.43 2.06
CA LYS A 15 0.67 -11.70 2.21
C LYS A 15 1.71 -11.70 3.33
N LYS A 16 2.35 -10.55 3.58
CA LYS A 16 3.45 -10.39 4.55
C LYS A 16 2.96 -9.91 5.91
N PHE A 17 1.89 -9.14 5.93
CA PHE A 17 1.28 -8.57 7.12
C PHE A 17 -0.14 -9.12 7.22
N ARG A 18 -0.61 -9.38 8.43
CA ARG A 18 -1.96 -9.93 8.68
C ARG A 18 -3.02 -8.83 8.53
N VAL A 19 -3.05 -8.21 7.35
CA VAL A 19 -3.98 -7.13 6.98
C VAL A 19 -4.77 -7.51 5.73
N VAL A 20 -6.02 -7.10 5.70
CA VAL A 20 -6.88 -7.11 4.53
C VAL A 20 -6.74 -5.77 3.82
N THR A 21 -6.57 -5.81 2.50
CA THR A 21 -6.41 -4.60 1.68
C THR A 21 -7.67 -4.37 0.84
N ASN A 22 -8.30 -3.22 0.98
CA ASN A 22 -9.48 -2.83 0.21
C ASN A 22 -9.17 -1.58 -0.65
N ILE A 23 -9.27 -1.72 -1.98
CA ILE A 23 -8.97 -0.63 -2.92
C ILE A 23 -10.24 0.19 -3.15
N PHE A 24 -10.27 1.42 -2.64
CA PHE A 24 -11.38 2.35 -2.90
C PHE A 24 -11.24 3.04 -4.25
N ARG A 25 -10.04 3.52 -4.58
CA ARG A 25 -9.73 4.17 -5.85
C ARG A 25 -8.30 3.87 -6.24
N ALA A 26 -8.06 3.72 -7.53
CA ALA A 26 -6.72 3.62 -8.09
C ALA A 26 -6.68 4.31 -9.46
N ASP A 27 -5.62 5.06 -9.69
CA ASP A 27 -5.25 5.56 -11.01
C ASP A 27 -3.79 5.15 -11.24
N VAL A 28 -3.56 4.27 -12.21
CA VAL A 28 -2.25 3.71 -12.51
C VAL A 28 -2.04 3.73 -14.02
N ASN A 29 -0.91 4.28 -14.43
CA ASN A 29 -0.42 4.24 -15.80
C ASN A 29 1.04 3.75 -15.83
N GLU A 30 1.65 3.74 -17.02
CA GLU A 30 2.99 3.19 -17.25
C GLU A 30 4.12 3.95 -16.52
N SER A 31 3.88 5.18 -16.08
CA SER A 31 4.89 6.05 -15.44
C SER A 31 4.60 6.36 -13.97
N LYS A 32 3.32 6.41 -13.59
CA LYS A 32 2.91 6.82 -12.25
C LYS A 32 1.54 6.25 -11.89
N GLY A 33 1.27 6.24 -10.60
CA GLY A 33 -0.06 5.97 -10.10
C GLY A 33 -0.20 6.31 -8.62
N TRP A 34 -1.45 6.38 -8.18
CA TRP A 34 -1.83 6.51 -6.78
C TRP A 34 -2.99 5.57 -6.48
N VAL A 35 -3.09 5.18 -5.22
CA VAL A 35 -4.15 4.30 -4.73
C VAL A 35 -4.63 4.85 -3.40
N ILE A 36 -5.96 4.92 -3.24
CA ILE A 36 -6.59 5.05 -1.93
C ILE A 36 -6.93 3.63 -1.48
N LEU A 37 -6.26 3.22 -0.40
CA LEU A 37 -6.30 1.86 0.13
C LEU A 37 -6.74 1.93 1.58
N GLU A 38 -7.72 1.11 1.94
CA GLU A 38 -8.05 0.81 3.32
C GLU A 38 -7.34 -0.47 3.74
N LEU A 39 -6.81 -0.42 4.96
CA LEU A 39 -6.11 -1.51 5.60
C LEU A 39 -6.90 -1.89 6.85
N ASP A 40 -7.39 -3.12 6.88
CA ASP A 40 -8.09 -3.69 8.02
C ASP A 40 -7.22 -4.79 8.67
N GLY A 41 -7.07 -4.74 9.99
CA GLY A 41 -6.22 -5.66 10.73
C GLY A 41 -5.80 -5.12 12.10
N GLU A 42 -4.93 -5.86 12.79
CA GLU A 42 -4.33 -5.37 14.04
C GLU A 42 -3.48 -4.13 13.77
N GLN A 43 -3.57 -3.10 14.63
CA GLN A 43 -2.84 -1.84 14.46
C GLN A 43 -1.34 -2.06 14.24
N GLU A 44 -0.73 -3.02 14.95
CA GLU A 44 0.69 -3.35 14.80
C GLU A 44 1.02 -3.88 13.39
N GLU A 45 0.14 -4.65 12.79
CA GLU A 45 0.31 -5.19 11.42
C GLU A 45 0.12 -4.09 10.38
N ILE A 46 -0.83 -3.17 10.61
CA ILE A 46 -1.03 -1.97 9.80
C ILE A 46 0.23 -1.11 9.83
N ASP A 47 0.76 -0.80 11.02
CA ASP A 47 1.97 0.01 11.19
C ASP A 47 3.18 -0.63 10.49
N LYS A 48 3.39 -1.94 10.65
CA LYS A 48 4.45 -2.69 9.96
C LYS A 48 4.31 -2.59 8.44
N SER A 49 3.09 -2.70 7.92
CA SER A 49 2.83 -2.60 6.48
C SER A 49 3.13 -1.20 5.93
N ILE A 50 2.79 -0.14 6.69
CA ILE A 50 3.09 1.25 6.33
C ILE A 50 4.60 1.48 6.31
N GLN A 51 5.34 0.97 7.31
CA GLN A 51 6.80 1.08 7.34
C GLN A 51 7.45 0.34 6.17
N TYR A 52 6.93 -0.82 5.80
CA TYR A 52 7.39 -1.55 4.61
C TYR A 52 7.18 -0.77 3.31
N LEU A 53 6.00 -0.18 3.12
CA LEU A 53 5.71 0.66 1.95
C LEU A 53 6.65 1.87 1.87
N LYS A 54 6.87 2.56 3.00
CA LYS A 54 7.83 3.67 3.12
C LYS A 54 9.25 3.22 2.78
N ALA A 55 9.69 2.06 3.26
CA ALA A 55 11.01 1.50 2.97
C ALA A 55 11.21 1.16 1.48
N LEU A 56 10.14 0.83 0.75
CA LEU A 56 10.18 0.67 -0.72
C LEU A 56 10.29 2.01 -1.47
N GLY A 57 10.20 3.14 -0.77
CA GLY A 57 10.17 4.49 -1.34
C GLY A 57 8.79 4.88 -1.87
N ILE A 58 7.72 4.26 -1.36
CA ILE A 58 6.34 4.67 -1.63
C ILE A 58 5.96 5.75 -0.62
N GLU A 59 5.44 6.87 -1.11
CA GLU A 59 4.85 7.90 -0.27
C GLU A 59 3.49 7.41 0.24
N VAL A 60 3.32 7.40 1.56
CA VAL A 60 2.07 7.01 2.22
C VAL A 60 1.57 8.22 2.99
N LYS A 61 0.32 8.61 2.72
CA LYS A 61 -0.41 9.62 3.48
C LYS A 61 -1.63 8.96 4.10
N GLU A 62 -1.76 9.09 5.40
CA GLU A 62 -2.98 8.72 6.10
C GLU A 62 -4.07 9.73 5.73
N LEU A 63 -5.25 9.21 5.42
CA LEU A 63 -6.45 10.02 5.22
C LEU A 63 -7.24 9.89 6.52
N GLU A 64 -7.42 11.01 7.21
CA GLU A 64 -8.42 11.08 8.28
C GLU A 64 -9.81 11.12 7.63
N ASP A 65 -10.81 10.54 8.31
CA ASP A 65 -12.22 10.64 7.93
C ASP A 65 -12.74 12.10 7.97
#